data_AF-X1VD15-F1
#
_entry.id   AF-X1VD15-F1
#
_cell.length_a   1.000
_cell.length_b   1.000
_cell.length_c   1.000
_cell.angle_alpha   90.00
_cell.angle_beta   90.00
_cell.angle_gamma   90.00
#
_symmetry.space_group_name_H-M   'P 1'
#
loop_
_entity.id
_entity.type
_entity.pdbx_description
1 polymer ?
#
loop_
_entity_poly.entity_id
_entity_poly.type
_entity_poly.pdbx_seq_one_letter_code
_entity_poly.pdbx_strand_id
1 'polypeptide(L)'
;TSDGQKMSKSLGNVVNPFDLVKKYGTDAVRYYLLKEIPPFKDGDFTIKHFEEVYNADLANGIGNLAQRLSKIAEISKFKVQNLKLQFKIQNYEIYNDFLEKYKFNEVLIWIWQRIKELDKIIDEDKPWKLIADLKEKKLYGFFDFSIKRILEIAFWLKPFLPETSERIEKIFTSAKIQAPKKPLFPRL
;
A
#
# COMPACT_ATOMS: atom_id res chain seq x y z
N THR A 1 -14.71 -20.05 7.72
CA THR A 1 -14.70 -21.36 7.03
C THR A 1 -13.57 -21.38 6.00
N SER A 2 -13.28 -22.53 5.40
CA SER A 2 -12.43 -22.65 4.21
C SER A 2 -13.26 -23.32 3.12
N ASP A 3 -13.46 -22.63 2.00
CA ASP A 3 -14.30 -23.09 0.89
C ASP A 3 -15.70 -23.53 1.35
N GLY A 4 -16.32 -22.70 2.21
CA GLY A 4 -17.64 -22.93 2.78
C GLY A 4 -17.71 -24.00 3.87
N GLN A 5 -16.61 -24.69 4.18
CA GLN A 5 -16.58 -25.76 5.19
C GLN A 5 -15.89 -25.30 6.48
N LYS A 6 -16.35 -25.82 7.62
CA LYS A 6 -15.65 -25.60 8.89
C LYS A 6 -14.24 -26.20 8.78
N MET A 7 -13.22 -25.41 9.13
CA MET A 7 -11.84 -25.90 9.14
C MET A 7 -11.72 -27.03 10.17
N SER A 8 -11.25 -28.19 9.74
CA SER A 8 -11.01 -29.32 10.63
C SER A 8 -9.85 -30.18 10.12
N LYS A 9 -9.05 -30.71 11.05
CA LYS A 9 -7.94 -31.61 10.71
C LYS A 9 -8.42 -32.86 9.97
N SER A 10 -9.61 -33.36 10.31
CA SER A 10 -10.21 -34.55 9.68
C SER A 10 -10.63 -34.31 8.21
N LEU A 11 -11.04 -33.09 7.85
CA LEU A 11 -11.38 -32.73 6.47
C LEU A 11 -10.15 -32.30 5.65
N GLY A 12 -8.98 -32.15 6.28
CA GLY A 12 -7.75 -31.72 5.61
C GLY A 12 -7.77 -30.28 5.08
N ASN A 13 -8.79 -29.49 5.41
CA ASN A 13 -9.01 -28.12 4.92
C ASN A 13 -8.49 -27.04 5.88
N VAL A 14 -7.55 -27.39 6.77
CA VAL A 14 -6.96 -26.42 7.71
C VAL A 14 -5.96 -25.54 6.97
N VAL A 15 -6.20 -24.23 7.00
CA VAL A 15 -5.28 -23.24 6.46
C VAL A 15 -4.26 -22.88 7.54
N ASN A 16 -2.99 -23.17 7.28
CA ASN A 16 -1.90 -22.84 8.20
C ASN A 16 -1.40 -21.40 7.93
N PRO A 17 -1.55 -20.46 8.86
CA PRO A 17 -1.10 -19.09 8.67
C PRO A 17 0.42 -18.97 8.49
N PHE A 18 1.22 -19.88 9.06
CA PHE A 18 2.67 -19.85 8.90
C PHE A 18 3.10 -20.19 7.47
N ASP A 19 2.38 -21.10 6.80
CA ASP A 19 2.65 -21.45 5.40
C ASP A 19 2.28 -20.28 4.48
N LEU A 20 1.18 -19.57 4.77
CA LEU A 20 0.82 -18.34 4.06
C LEU A 20 1.86 -17.25 4.25
N VAL A 21 2.28 -16.98 5.49
CA VAL A 21 3.30 -15.97 5.79
C VAL A 21 4.62 -16.30 5.10
N LYS A 22 5.03 -17.57 5.12
CA LYS A 22 6.25 -18.03 4.44
C LYS A 22 6.18 -17.82 2.92
N LYS A 23 5.02 -18.05 2.30
CA LYS A 23 4.83 -17.94 0.84
C LYS A 23 4.61 -16.50 0.37
N TYR A 24 3.78 -15.74 1.07
CA TYR A 24 3.25 -14.44 0.61
C TYR A 24 3.73 -13.24 1.42
N GLY A 25 4.33 -13.47 2.59
CA GLY A 25 4.78 -12.43 3.52
C GLY A 25 3.73 -12.04 4.56
N THR A 26 4.20 -11.56 5.71
CA THR A 26 3.38 -11.20 6.87
C THR A 26 2.32 -10.16 6.54
N ASP A 27 2.73 -9.06 5.90
CA ASP A 27 1.82 -7.94 5.59
C ASP A 27 0.71 -8.37 4.63
N ALA A 28 0.98 -9.24 3.65
CA ALA A 28 -0.05 -9.71 2.74
C ALA A 28 -1.15 -10.50 3.47
N VAL A 29 -0.74 -11.38 4.40
CA VAL A 29 -1.68 -12.14 5.24
C VAL A 29 -2.47 -11.22 6.17
N ARG A 30 -1.80 -10.24 6.80
CA ARG A 30 -2.45 -9.23 7.66
C ARG A 30 -3.48 -8.42 6.88
N TYR A 31 -3.12 -7.95 5.69
CA TYR A 31 -4.02 -7.18 4.82
C TYR A 31 -5.30 -7.97 4.54
N TYR A 32 -5.16 -9.18 4.02
CA TYR A 32 -6.30 -10.00 3.64
C TYR A 32 -7.23 -10.26 4.84
N LEU A 33 -6.68 -10.67 5.98
CA LEU A 33 -7.48 -10.99 7.16
C LEU A 33 -8.23 -9.75 7.69
N LEU A 34 -7.60 -8.59 7.69
CA LEU A 34 -8.23 -7.35 8.19
C LEU A 34 -9.22 -6.75 7.18
N LYS A 35 -9.03 -7.03 5.89
CA LYS A 35 -9.85 -6.47 4.81
C LYS A 35 -11.05 -7.33 4.47
N GLU A 36 -10.84 -8.63 4.30
CA GLU A 36 -11.82 -9.55 3.73
C GLU A 36 -12.61 -10.31 4.81
N ILE A 37 -12.06 -10.46 6.02
CA ILE A 37 -12.72 -11.18 7.10
C ILE A 37 -13.35 -10.17 8.07
N PRO A 38 -14.70 -10.11 8.16
CA PRO A 38 -15.35 -9.19 9.08
C PRO A 38 -15.03 -9.55 10.54
N PRO A 39 -14.83 -8.57 11.44
CA PRO A 39 -14.52 -8.85 12.84
C PRO A 39 -15.69 -9.46 13.61
N PHE A 40 -16.94 -9.22 13.16
CA PHE A 40 -18.17 -9.61 13.88
C PHE A 40 -18.99 -10.69 13.18
N LYS A 41 -18.49 -11.26 12.07
CA LYS A 41 -19.20 -12.30 11.31
C LYS A 41 -18.20 -13.37 10.86
N ASP A 42 -18.70 -14.58 10.65
CA ASP A 42 -17.89 -15.62 10.03
C ASP A 42 -17.48 -15.21 8.62
N GLY A 43 -16.16 -15.24 8.36
CA GLY A 43 -15.61 -15.09 7.02
C GLY A 43 -15.21 -16.43 6.42
N ASP A 44 -15.18 -16.50 5.10
CA ASP A 44 -14.66 -17.64 4.35
C ASP A 44 -13.29 -17.30 3.75
N PHE A 45 -12.33 -18.21 3.92
CA PHE A 45 -11.00 -18.08 3.33
C PHE A 45 -10.87 -19.08 2.18
N THR A 46 -10.37 -18.62 1.04
CA THR A 46 -9.83 -19.50 0.00
C THR A 46 -8.49 -18.96 -0.48
N ILE A 47 -7.57 -19.85 -0.83
CA ILE A 47 -6.28 -19.44 -1.42
C ILE A 47 -6.50 -18.64 -2.70
N LYS A 48 -7.48 -19.05 -3.52
CA LYS A 48 -7.81 -18.36 -4.76
C LYS A 48 -8.21 -16.90 -4.51
N HIS A 49 -9.16 -16.65 -3.60
CA HIS A 49 -9.58 -15.27 -3.27
C HIS A 49 -8.42 -14.47 -2.65
N PHE A 50 -7.62 -15.12 -1.80
CA PHE A 50 -6.41 -14.51 -1.26
C PHE A 50 -5.45 -14.03 -2.36
N GLU A 51 -5.14 -14.87 -3.33
CA GLU A 51 -4.22 -14.53 -4.43
C GLU A 51 -4.81 -13.46 -5.37
N GLU A 52 -6.13 -13.45 -5.58
CA GLU A 52 -6.84 -12.40 -6.32
C GLU A 52 -6.71 -11.04 -5.62
N VAL A 53 -7.01 -10.98 -4.32
CA VAL A 53 -6.86 -9.76 -3.49
C VAL A 53 -5.39 -9.33 -3.42
N TYR A 54 -4.46 -10.26 -3.26
CA TYR A 54 -3.02 -9.97 -3.28
C TYR A 54 -2.63 -9.24 -4.58
N ASN A 55 -3.00 -9.79 -5.72
CA ASN A 55 -2.62 -9.23 -7.01
C ASN A 55 -3.31 -7.89 -7.25
N ALA A 56 -4.61 -7.78 -6.96
CA ALA A 56 -5.39 -6.56 -7.19
C ALA A 56 -4.95 -5.41 -6.28
N ASP A 57 -4.88 -5.64 -4.98
CA ASP A 57 -4.74 -4.58 -4.01
C ASP A 57 -3.29 -4.31 -3.62
N LEU A 58 -2.49 -5.37 -3.43
CA LEU A 58 -1.11 -5.23 -2.95
C LEU A 58 -0.14 -5.02 -4.12
N ALA A 59 -0.10 -5.95 -5.07
CA ALA A 59 0.82 -5.87 -6.20
C ALA A 59 0.46 -4.73 -7.15
N ASN A 60 -0.79 -4.65 -7.60
CA ASN A 60 -1.25 -3.63 -8.54
C ASN A 60 -1.68 -2.30 -7.87
N GLY A 61 -1.95 -2.30 -6.57
CA GLY A 61 -2.23 -1.09 -5.80
C GLY A 61 -0.96 -0.48 -5.20
N ILE A 62 -0.80 -0.60 -3.87
CA ILE A 62 0.26 0.11 -3.14
C ILE A 62 1.68 -0.23 -3.64
N GLY A 63 1.92 -1.49 -4.03
CA GLY A 63 3.21 -1.95 -4.55
C GLY A 63 3.58 -1.27 -5.87
N ASN A 64 2.65 -1.25 -6.82
CA ASN A 64 2.82 -0.57 -8.11
C ASN A 64 2.97 0.95 -7.92
N LEU A 65 2.13 1.58 -7.09
CA LEU A 65 2.20 3.02 -6.82
C LEU A 65 3.59 3.43 -6.30
N ALA A 66 4.11 2.71 -5.29
CA ALA A 66 5.45 2.96 -4.74
C ALA A 66 6.55 2.75 -5.79
N GLN A 67 6.45 1.69 -6.60
CA GLN A 67 7.40 1.42 -7.69
C GLN A 67 7.40 2.53 -8.74
N ARG A 68 6.23 2.96 -9.20
CA ARG A 68 6.08 4.01 -10.22
C ARG A 68 6.65 5.34 -9.73
N LEU A 69 6.23 5.80 -8.56
CA LEU A 69 6.66 7.09 -8.02
C LEU A 69 8.16 7.11 -7.74
N SER A 70 8.71 6.05 -7.15
CA SER A 70 10.15 5.95 -6.90
C SER A 70 10.96 5.89 -8.20
N LYS A 71 10.45 5.24 -9.25
CA LYS A 71 11.11 5.21 -10.56
C LYS A 71 11.14 6.57 -11.25
N ILE A 72 10.04 7.31 -11.16
CA ILE A 72 9.95 8.69 -11.69
C ILE A 72 10.96 9.60 -10.96
N ALA A 73 11.07 9.49 -9.64
CA ALA A 73 12.03 10.24 -8.83
C ALA A 73 13.50 9.85 -9.14
N GLU A 74 13.77 8.56 -9.36
CA GLU A 74 15.09 8.07 -9.73
C GLU A 74 15.54 8.63 -11.10
N ILE A 75 14.66 8.56 -12.12
CA ILE A 75 14.95 9.03 -13.48
C ILE A 75 15.17 10.54 -13.51
N SER A 76 14.37 11.30 -12.77
CA SER A 76 14.54 12.76 -12.66
C SER A 76 15.76 13.18 -11.82
N LYS A 77 16.45 12.21 -11.19
CA LYS A 77 17.54 12.44 -10.23
C LYS A 77 17.11 13.40 -9.10
N PHE A 78 15.85 13.34 -8.71
CA PHE A 78 15.28 14.22 -7.70
C PHE A 78 15.97 14.01 -6.34
N LYS A 79 16.24 15.11 -5.64
CA LYS A 79 16.85 15.10 -4.31
C LYS A 79 15.81 15.52 -3.26
N VAL A 80 15.51 14.61 -2.34
CA VAL A 80 14.49 14.83 -1.29
C VAL A 80 14.87 15.94 -0.32
N GLN A 81 16.16 16.24 -0.16
CA GLN A 81 16.65 17.36 0.65
C GLN A 81 16.03 18.72 0.27
N ASN A 82 15.47 18.83 -0.94
CA ASN A 82 14.79 20.03 -1.39
C ASN A 82 13.36 20.14 -0.83
N LEU A 83 12.80 19.07 -0.27
CA LEU A 83 11.45 19.01 0.29
C LEU A 83 11.44 19.29 1.79
N LYS A 84 10.44 20.05 2.24
CA LYS A 84 10.04 20.05 3.65
C LYS A 84 9.07 18.89 3.87
N LEU A 85 9.56 17.76 4.38
CA LEU A 85 8.78 16.53 4.61
C LEU A 85 7.72 16.63 5.73
N GLN A 86 7.42 17.84 6.20
CA GLN A 86 6.31 18.05 7.11
C GLN A 86 5.00 17.97 6.31
N PHE A 87 4.14 17.04 6.68
CA PHE A 87 2.77 16.95 6.21
C PHE A 87 1.82 16.91 7.41
N LYS A 88 0.65 17.53 7.25
CA LYS A 88 -0.43 17.36 8.22
C LYS A 88 -1.13 16.06 7.88
N ILE A 89 -1.34 15.24 8.89
CA ILE A 89 -2.19 14.07 8.80
C ILE A 89 -3.62 14.57 8.66
N GLN A 90 -4.21 14.41 7.47
CA GLN A 90 -5.57 14.88 7.18
C GLN A 90 -6.58 13.77 7.47
N ASN A 91 -7.77 14.15 7.94
CA ASN A 91 -8.87 13.22 8.21
C ASN A 91 -8.57 12.18 9.30
N TYR A 92 -7.75 12.56 10.31
CA TYR A 92 -7.45 11.67 11.43
C TYR A 92 -8.68 11.24 12.21
N GLU A 93 -9.65 12.13 12.37
CA GLU A 93 -10.93 11.82 13.03
C GLU A 93 -11.68 10.68 12.33
N ILE A 94 -11.73 10.69 10.98
CA ILE A 94 -12.38 9.63 10.19
C ILE A 94 -11.63 8.31 10.36
N TYR A 95 -10.29 8.35 10.28
CA TYR A 95 -9.46 7.17 10.47
C TYR A 95 -9.64 6.58 11.88
N ASN A 96 -9.63 7.43 12.90
CA ASN A 96 -9.78 7.03 14.29
C ASN A 96 -11.18 6.47 14.58
N ASP A 97 -12.24 7.04 14.01
CA ASP A 97 -13.62 6.53 14.14
C ASP A 97 -13.76 5.08 13.66
N PHE A 98 -13.12 4.74 12.53
CA PHE A 98 -13.09 3.35 12.06
C PHE A 98 -12.38 2.43 13.06
N LEU A 99 -11.24 2.87 13.61
CA LEU A 99 -10.47 2.06 14.55
C LEU A 99 -11.20 1.83 15.87
N GLU A 100 -11.81 2.86 16.45
CA GLU A 100 -12.56 2.76 17.71
C GLU A 100 -13.77 1.83 17.57
N LYS A 101 -14.34 1.73 16.37
CA LYS A 101 -15.45 0.84 16.04
C LYS A 101 -15.01 -0.52 15.50
N TYR A 102 -13.71 -0.82 15.52
CA TYR A 102 -13.12 -2.06 14.98
C TYR A 102 -13.41 -2.30 13.49
N LYS A 103 -13.70 -1.26 12.71
CA LYS A 103 -14.04 -1.34 11.29
C LYS A 103 -12.80 -1.41 10.39
N PHE A 104 -11.97 -2.43 10.61
CA PHE A 104 -10.67 -2.59 9.92
C PHE A 104 -10.79 -2.70 8.39
N ASN A 105 -11.84 -3.36 7.92
CA ASN A 105 -12.13 -3.47 6.49
C ASN A 105 -12.45 -2.09 5.88
N GLU A 106 -13.27 -1.27 6.56
CA GLU A 106 -13.68 0.05 6.09
C GLU A 106 -12.50 1.02 6.05
N VAL A 107 -11.65 1.04 7.07
CA VAL A 107 -10.45 1.89 7.06
C VAL A 107 -9.47 1.46 5.96
N LEU A 108 -9.29 0.16 5.70
CA LEU A 108 -8.45 -0.30 4.60
C LEU A 108 -9.05 0.06 3.22
N ILE A 109 -10.37 0.00 3.05
CA ILE A 109 -11.05 0.53 1.84
C ILE A 109 -10.74 2.02 1.66
N TRP A 110 -10.87 2.79 2.73
CA TRP A 110 -10.64 4.24 2.74
C TRP A 110 -9.18 4.61 2.45
N ILE A 111 -8.21 3.83 2.94
CA ILE A 111 -6.79 3.99 2.58
C ILE A 111 -6.58 3.65 1.10
N TRP A 112 -7.20 2.57 0.60
CA TRP A 112 -7.09 2.19 -0.81
C TRP A 112 -7.68 3.20 -1.79
N GLN A 113 -8.70 3.96 -1.38
CA GLN A 113 -9.20 5.08 -2.17
C GLN A 113 -8.11 6.15 -2.37
N ARG A 114 -7.34 6.48 -1.32
CA ARG A 114 -6.21 7.44 -1.41
C ARG A 114 -5.08 6.93 -2.30
N ILE A 115 -4.81 5.63 -2.26
CA ILE A 115 -3.85 4.98 -3.16
C ILE A 115 -4.29 5.18 -4.61
N LYS A 116 -5.55 4.90 -4.93
CA LYS A 116 -6.13 5.08 -6.28
C LYS A 116 -6.13 6.54 -6.72
N GLU A 117 -6.48 7.46 -5.82
CA GLU A 117 -6.44 8.90 -6.08
C GLU A 117 -5.02 9.37 -6.44
N LEU A 118 -4.01 8.97 -5.66
CA LEU A 118 -2.63 9.35 -5.94
C LEU A 118 -2.11 8.72 -7.25
N ASP A 119 -2.42 7.45 -7.52
CA ASP A 119 -2.05 6.79 -8.78
C ASP A 119 -2.66 7.52 -9.99
N LYS A 120 -3.94 7.88 -9.89
CA LYS A 120 -4.64 8.67 -10.91
C LYS A 120 -3.99 10.05 -11.12
N ILE A 121 -3.64 10.76 -10.03
CA ILE A 121 -2.95 12.07 -10.14
C ILE A 121 -1.62 11.92 -10.88
N ILE A 122 -0.85 10.87 -10.62
CA ILE A 122 0.41 10.61 -11.34
C ILE A 122 0.15 10.44 -12.85
N ASP A 123 -0.93 9.75 -13.23
CA ASP A 123 -1.32 9.58 -14.64
C ASP A 123 -1.77 10.87 -15.31
N GLU A 124 -2.45 11.75 -14.58
CA GLU A 124 -2.96 13.04 -15.07
C GLU A 124 -1.83 14.07 -15.21
N ASP A 125 -0.94 14.17 -14.22
CA ASP A 125 0.18 15.12 -14.19
C ASP A 125 1.28 14.78 -15.21
N LYS A 126 1.36 13.51 -15.62
CA LYS A 126 2.31 13.02 -16.64
C LYS A 126 3.75 13.49 -16.37
N PRO A 127 4.33 13.19 -15.19
CA PRO A 127 5.63 13.72 -14.77
C PRO A 127 6.77 13.36 -15.73
N TRP A 128 6.66 12.28 -16.48
CA TRP A 128 7.60 11.93 -17.55
C TRP A 128 7.71 13.02 -18.64
N LYS A 129 6.61 13.70 -18.96
CA LYS A 129 6.63 14.87 -19.87
C LYS A 129 7.28 16.08 -19.21
N LEU A 130 7.02 16.31 -17.92
CA LEU A 130 7.66 17.41 -17.18
C LEU A 130 9.18 17.26 -17.13
N ILE A 131 9.67 16.02 -17.02
CA ILE A 131 11.09 15.70 -17.09
C ILE A 131 11.64 15.99 -18.50
N ALA A 132 10.96 15.51 -19.54
CA ALA A 132 11.39 15.71 -20.93
C ALA A 132 11.42 17.20 -21.33
N ASP A 133 10.43 17.97 -20.86
CA ASP A 133 10.28 19.40 -21.13
C ASP A 133 11.15 20.30 -20.21
N LEU A 134 11.95 19.72 -19.31
CA LEU A 134 12.79 20.44 -18.34
C LEU A 134 12.00 21.43 -17.45
N LYS A 135 10.76 21.10 -17.08
CA LYS A 135 9.87 21.96 -16.27
C LYS A 135 10.11 21.80 -14.77
N GLU A 136 11.29 22.20 -14.30
CA GLU A 136 11.77 21.95 -12.93
C GLU A 136 10.79 22.38 -11.82
N LYS A 137 10.21 23.59 -11.91
CA LYS A 137 9.27 24.09 -10.88
C LYS A 137 8.00 23.25 -10.78
N LYS A 138 7.44 22.81 -11.91
CA LYS A 138 6.24 21.96 -11.93
C LYS A 138 6.57 20.57 -11.42
N LEU A 139 7.71 20.02 -11.84
CA LEU A 139 8.21 18.72 -11.39
C LEU A 139 8.46 18.70 -9.88
N TYR A 140 9.01 19.79 -9.32
CA TYR A 140 9.17 19.95 -7.88
C TYR A 140 7.81 19.94 -7.17
N GLY A 141 6.82 20.70 -7.66
CA GLY A 141 5.48 20.72 -7.07
C GLY A 141 4.79 19.35 -7.08
N PHE A 142 4.94 18.61 -8.18
CA PHE A 142 4.50 17.21 -8.29
C PHE A 142 5.14 16.34 -7.20
N PHE A 143 6.47 16.36 -7.06
CA PHE A 143 7.15 15.55 -6.06
C PHE A 143 6.80 15.97 -4.63
N ASP A 144 6.73 17.27 -4.34
CA ASP A 144 6.33 17.77 -3.01
C ASP A 144 4.96 17.23 -2.61
N PHE A 145 4.00 17.23 -3.53
CA PHE A 145 2.67 16.70 -3.29
C PHE A 145 2.68 15.16 -3.16
N SER A 146 3.18 14.44 -4.17
CA SER A 146 3.06 12.98 -4.24
C SER A 146 3.87 12.27 -3.17
N ILE A 147 5.05 12.78 -2.81
CA ILE A 147 5.89 12.19 -1.75
C ILE A 147 5.23 12.38 -0.38
N LYS A 148 4.66 13.56 -0.08
CA LYS A 148 3.92 13.77 1.17
C LYS A 148 2.71 12.85 1.26
N ARG A 149 1.97 12.68 0.16
CA ARG A 149 0.79 11.81 0.13
C ARG A 149 1.15 10.33 0.31
N ILE A 150 2.20 9.82 -0.32
CA ILE A 150 2.58 8.42 -0.11
C ILE A 150 3.13 8.16 1.29
N LEU A 151 3.81 9.15 1.91
CA LEU A 151 4.23 9.07 3.31
C LEU A 151 3.05 9.12 4.28
N GLU A 152 2.02 9.91 4.00
CA GLU A 152 0.78 9.91 4.76
C GLU A 152 0.03 8.58 4.63
N ILE A 153 -0.03 7.99 3.42
CA ILE A 153 -0.57 6.64 3.22
C ILE A 153 0.23 5.61 4.04
N ALA A 154 1.56 5.68 4.03
CA ALA A 154 2.40 4.80 4.83
C ALA A 154 2.12 4.94 6.34
N PHE A 155 1.93 6.18 6.82
CA PHE A 155 1.53 6.44 8.19
C PHE A 155 0.21 5.74 8.54
N TRP A 156 -0.82 5.87 7.69
CA TRP A 156 -2.11 5.20 7.90
C TRP A 156 -2.05 3.68 7.80
N LEU A 157 -1.17 3.15 6.96
CA LEU A 157 -0.99 1.71 6.81
C LEU A 157 -0.24 1.07 7.98
N LYS A 158 0.52 1.84 8.77
CA LYS A 158 1.47 1.31 9.75
C LYS A 158 0.91 0.28 10.74
N PRO A 159 -0.29 0.43 11.32
CA PRO A 159 -0.84 -0.60 12.21
C PRO A 159 -1.31 -1.87 11.47
N PHE A 160 -1.51 -1.79 10.15
CA PHE A 160 -1.98 -2.91 9.33
C PHE A 160 -0.83 -3.62 8.60
N LEU A 161 0.07 -2.85 7.97
CA LEU A 161 1.19 -3.31 7.12
C LEU A 161 2.51 -2.64 7.55
N PRO A 162 3.03 -2.96 8.74
CA PRO A 162 4.16 -2.25 9.33
C PRO A 162 5.44 -2.31 8.47
N GLU A 163 5.76 -3.48 7.90
CA GLU A 163 6.97 -3.65 7.08
C GLU A 163 6.86 -2.86 5.76
N THR A 164 5.67 -2.85 5.16
CA THR A 164 5.37 -2.10 3.94
C THR A 164 5.46 -0.61 4.19
N SER A 165 4.86 -0.12 5.27
CA SER A 165 4.94 1.29 5.68
C SER A 165 6.38 1.73 5.89
N GLU A 166 7.17 0.96 6.63
CA GLU A 166 8.60 1.27 6.87
C GLU A 166 9.40 1.28 5.56
N ARG A 167 9.16 0.33 4.66
CA ARG A 167 9.82 0.31 3.33
C ARG A 167 9.48 1.55 2.52
N ILE A 168 8.23 1.99 2.51
CA ILE A 168 7.80 3.22 1.83
C ILE A 168 8.47 4.44 2.48
N GLU A 169 8.40 4.57 3.80
CA GLU A 169 9.06 5.64 4.56
C GLU A 169 10.55 5.71 4.18
N LYS A 170 11.27 4.58 4.21
CA LYS A 170 12.70 4.50 3.87
C LYS A 170 12.99 4.92 2.43
N ILE A 171 12.18 4.51 1.46
CA ILE A 171 12.35 4.89 0.04
C ILE A 171 12.22 6.40 -0.11
N PHE A 172 11.15 6.98 0.42
CA PHE A 172 10.74 8.36 0.12
C PHE A 172 11.31 9.42 1.05
N THR A 173 11.98 9.02 2.13
CA THR A 173 12.79 9.91 2.98
C THR A 173 14.28 9.86 2.65
N SER A 174 14.72 8.94 1.77
CA SER A 174 16.11 8.86 1.33
C SER A 174 16.53 10.12 0.56
N ALA A 175 17.75 10.61 0.80
CA ALA A 175 18.31 11.77 0.10
C ALA A 175 18.28 11.60 -1.43
N LYS A 176 18.47 10.37 -1.91
CA LYS A 176 18.28 9.95 -3.30
C LYS A 176 17.28 8.80 -3.34
N ILE A 177 16.14 9.02 -3.97
CA ILE A 177 15.13 7.98 -4.15
C ILE A 177 15.63 7.02 -5.22
N GLN A 178 15.60 5.72 -4.91
CA GLN A 178 15.88 4.65 -5.84
C GLN A 178 14.68 3.72 -5.88
N ALA A 179 14.26 3.33 -7.08
CA ALA A 179 13.24 2.31 -7.22
C ALA A 179 13.78 0.98 -6.67
N PRO A 180 13.01 0.27 -5.84
CA PRO A 180 13.49 -0.98 -5.28
C PRO A 180 13.67 -2.02 -6.40
N LYS A 181 14.77 -2.77 -6.33
CA LYS A 181 15.09 -3.82 -7.32
C LYS A 181 14.04 -4.93 -7.36
N LYS A 182 13.47 -5.24 -6.20
CA LYS A 182 12.33 -6.14 -6.05
C LYS A 182 11.10 -5.30 -5.68
N PRO A 183 9.95 -5.47 -6.36
CA PRO A 183 8.71 -4.82 -5.97
C PRO A 183 8.38 -5.04 -4.50
N LEU A 184 7.57 -4.14 -3.91
CA LEU A 184 7.09 -4.34 -2.54
C LEU A 184 6.31 -5.67 -2.41
N PHE A 185 5.47 -5.93 -3.42
CA PHE A 185 4.68 -7.15 -3.61
C PHE A 185 4.87 -7.66 -5.04
N PRO A 186 5.66 -8.72 -5.26
CA PRO A 186 5.80 -9.35 -6.58
C PRO A 186 4.47 -9.99 -7.01
N ARG A 187 4.06 -9.83 -8.27
CA ARG A 187 2.88 -10.53 -8.80
C ARG A 187 3.05 -12.05 -8.65
N LEU A 188 1.96 -12.73 -8.28
CA LEU A 188 1.89 -14.19 -8.17
C LEU A 188 1.75 -14.85 -9.54
#